data_AF-Q9FA36-F1
#
_entry.id   AF-Q9FA36-F1
#
_cell.length_a   1.000
_cell.length_b   1.000
_cell.length_c   1.000
_cell.angle_alpha   90.00
_cell.angle_beta   90.00
_cell.angle_gamma   90.00
#
_symmetry.space_group_name_H-M   'P 1'
#
loop_
_entity.id
_entity.type
_entity.pdbx_description
1 polymer ?
#
loop_
_entity_poly.entity_id
_entity_poly.type
_entity_poly.pdbx_seq_one_letter_code
_entity_poly.pdbx_strand_id
1 'polypeptide(L)'
;MTGELTDCFADRADGVHQLSAWAAATLKGSVRIYAGPAGFVSANNARAHAADIASANWHATAALIGRHVPHALLVDIGSTTADLIPIVGGQPAAQGYSDAERLETGELVYTGVVRTPLLAFATHAPWRGRRTRLMAETFASTADIYRLTGDLPEGADQQYSADLKGKSIPETELRLARMVGRDRGEGSAEEWRALAAWFAEAQLRPLHDATAILLSRSDLPEDAPLVVCGAGRFLAERLAARLGRRRVPLTETIARCLNGEDAAWVSTCGPAVAVGLIG
;
A
#
# COMPACT_ATOMS: atom_id res chain seq x y z
N MET A 1 3.03 -12.56 -7.89
CA MET A 1 1.75 -13.07 -7.34
C MET A 1 1.48 -12.31 -6.04
N THR A 2 0.24 -12.22 -5.54
CA THR A 2 -0.06 -11.49 -4.27
C THR A 2 -0.83 -12.32 -3.23
N GLY A 3 -1.21 -13.55 -3.56
CA GLY A 3 -2.08 -14.40 -2.75
C GLY A 3 -1.40 -15.67 -2.23
N GLU A 4 -0.15 -15.91 -2.61
CA GLU A 4 0.63 -17.11 -2.27
C GLU A 4 1.00 -17.21 -0.79
N LEU A 5 0.71 -16.17 0.00
CA LEU A 5 0.96 -16.07 1.44
C LEU A 5 -0.29 -16.39 2.30
N THR A 6 -1.42 -16.76 1.69
CA THR A 6 -2.61 -17.10 2.45
C THR A 6 -2.44 -18.41 3.23
N ASP A 7 -3.03 -18.48 4.43
CA ASP A 7 -2.94 -19.62 5.37
C ASP A 7 -3.42 -20.98 4.82
N CYS A 8 -3.99 -21.01 3.61
CA CYS A 8 -4.40 -22.25 2.94
C CYS A 8 -3.25 -23.01 2.26
N PHE A 9 -2.05 -22.44 2.17
CA PHE A 9 -0.86 -23.09 1.57
C PHE A 9 0.14 -23.54 2.64
N ALA A 10 0.85 -24.63 2.36
CA ALA A 10 1.86 -25.15 3.29
C ALA A 10 3.08 -24.23 3.43
N ASP A 11 3.48 -23.63 2.31
CA ASP A 11 4.52 -22.61 2.23
C ASP A 11 4.31 -21.75 0.95
N ARG A 12 5.17 -20.73 0.76
CA ARG A 12 5.11 -19.85 -0.41
C ARG A 12 5.28 -20.59 -1.74
N ALA A 13 6.14 -21.61 -1.79
CA ALA A 13 6.41 -22.34 -3.02
C ALA A 13 5.23 -23.23 -3.42
N ASP A 14 4.55 -23.81 -2.43
CA ASP A 14 3.28 -24.49 -2.59
C ASP A 14 2.19 -23.53 -3.11
N GLY A 15 2.05 -22.35 -2.50
CA GLY A 15 1.11 -21.32 -2.96
C GLY A 15 1.35 -20.90 -4.42
N VAL A 16 2.61 -20.61 -4.78
CA VAL A 16 2.98 -20.28 -6.17
C VAL A 16 2.66 -21.43 -7.12
N HIS A 17 2.97 -22.67 -6.74
CA HIS A 17 2.72 -23.84 -7.57
C HIS A 17 1.21 -24.05 -7.81
N GLN A 18 0.41 -24.07 -6.74
CA GLN A 18 -1.03 -24.33 -6.82
C GLN A 18 -1.76 -23.22 -7.60
N LEU A 19 -1.45 -21.95 -7.34
CA LEU A 19 -2.06 -20.83 -8.06
C LEU A 19 -1.67 -20.80 -9.54
N SER A 20 -0.41 -21.12 -9.87
CA SER A 20 0.04 -21.19 -11.26
C SER A 20 -0.60 -22.35 -12.01
N ALA A 21 -0.72 -23.52 -11.37
CA ALA A 21 -1.37 -24.69 -11.94
C ALA A 21 -2.87 -24.43 -12.16
N TRP A 22 -3.55 -23.82 -11.18
CA TRP A 22 -4.95 -23.43 -11.31
C TRP A 22 -5.15 -22.44 -12.47
N ALA A 23 -4.30 -21.42 -12.58
CA ALA A 23 -4.38 -20.44 -13.66
C ALA A 23 -4.21 -21.11 -15.03
N ALA A 24 -3.24 -22.02 -15.18
CA ALA A 24 -3.03 -22.77 -16.42
C ALA A 24 -4.20 -23.68 -16.80
N ALA A 25 -4.87 -24.28 -15.80
CA ALA A 25 -6.03 -25.16 -16.04
C ALA A 25 -7.32 -24.38 -16.35
N THR A 26 -7.44 -23.15 -15.85
CA THR A 26 -8.71 -22.39 -15.85
C THR A 26 -8.75 -21.31 -16.92
N LEU A 27 -7.63 -20.64 -17.20
CA LEU A 27 -7.58 -19.52 -18.13
C LEU A 27 -7.38 -20.01 -19.57
N LYS A 28 -7.98 -19.29 -20.52
CA LYS A 28 -7.81 -19.57 -21.96
C LYS A 28 -6.50 -19.00 -22.46
N GLY A 29 -5.78 -19.74 -23.29
CA GLY A 29 -4.55 -19.30 -23.95
C GLY A 29 -3.27 -19.66 -23.18
N SER A 30 -2.13 -19.12 -23.62
CA SER A 30 -0.84 -19.36 -22.98
C SER A 30 -0.70 -18.53 -21.70
N VAL A 31 -0.69 -19.19 -20.54
CA VAL A 31 -0.46 -18.53 -19.25
C VAL A 31 1.04 -18.37 -18.99
N ARG A 32 1.45 -17.12 -18.74
CA ARG A 32 2.80 -16.75 -18.32
C ARG A 32 2.74 -16.13 -16.93
N ILE A 33 3.68 -16.48 -16.06
CA ILE A 33 3.77 -15.98 -14.68
C ILE A 33 4.94 -15.02 -14.60
N TYR A 34 4.69 -13.83 -14.03
CA TYR A 34 5.74 -12.85 -13.81
C TYR A 34 6.58 -13.22 -12.58
N ALA A 35 7.88 -13.39 -12.80
CA ALA A 35 8.90 -13.82 -11.85
C ALA A 35 9.95 -12.71 -11.64
N GLY A 36 9.49 -11.46 -11.48
CA GLY A 36 10.35 -10.32 -11.18
C GLY A 36 11.52 -10.15 -12.16
N PRO A 37 12.78 -10.13 -11.71
CA PRO A 37 13.96 -10.02 -12.58
C PRO A 37 14.10 -11.14 -13.62
N ALA A 38 13.58 -12.33 -13.32
CA ALA A 38 13.59 -13.46 -14.26
C ALA A 38 12.56 -13.30 -15.40
N GLY A 39 11.74 -12.25 -15.37
CA GLY A 39 10.76 -11.94 -16.41
C GLY A 39 9.56 -12.89 -16.38
N PHE A 40 9.10 -13.34 -17.54
CA PHE A 40 7.95 -14.23 -17.66
C PHE A 40 8.36 -15.70 -17.78
N VAL A 41 7.84 -16.55 -16.91
CA VAL A 41 8.04 -18.00 -16.93
C VAL A 41 6.74 -18.73 -17.24
N SER A 42 6.82 -19.99 -17.71
CA SER A 42 5.64 -20.83 -17.89
C SER A 42 5.07 -21.24 -16.53
N ALA A 43 3.76 -21.54 -16.48
CA ALA A 43 3.13 -22.05 -15.28
C ALA A 43 3.80 -23.34 -14.74
N ASN A 44 4.28 -24.22 -15.64
CA ASN A 44 5.00 -25.43 -15.26
C ASN A 44 6.35 -25.15 -14.57
N ASN A 45 6.99 -24.04 -14.91
CA ASN A 45 8.27 -23.64 -14.32
C ASN A 45 8.11 -22.74 -13.08
N ALA A 46 6.89 -22.30 -12.76
CA ALA A 46 6.65 -21.35 -11.67
C ALA A 46 7.21 -21.83 -10.31
N ARG A 47 7.13 -23.14 -10.02
CA ARG A 47 7.67 -23.68 -8.76
C ARG A 47 9.19 -23.51 -8.65
N ALA A 48 9.93 -23.62 -9.75
CA ALA A 48 11.38 -23.43 -9.76
C ALA A 48 11.77 -21.95 -9.52
N HIS A 49 10.86 -21.03 -9.84
CA HIS A 49 11.01 -19.59 -9.64
C HIS A 49 10.17 -19.06 -8.47
N ALA A 50 9.78 -19.93 -7.52
CA ALA A 50 8.88 -19.52 -6.44
C ALA A 50 9.40 -18.34 -5.64
N ALA A 51 10.71 -18.28 -5.38
CA ALA A 51 11.36 -17.17 -4.68
C ALA A 51 11.25 -15.85 -5.47
N ASP A 52 11.34 -15.90 -6.80
CA ASP A 52 11.24 -14.72 -7.67
C ASP A 52 9.80 -14.28 -7.92
N ILE A 53 8.83 -15.19 -7.80
CA ILE A 53 7.39 -14.94 -8.05
C ILE A 53 6.69 -14.44 -6.79
N ALA A 54 7.06 -14.99 -5.63
CA ALA A 54 6.49 -14.64 -4.34
C ALA A 54 6.84 -13.19 -4.01
N SER A 55 5.85 -12.43 -3.56
CA SER A 55 5.98 -11.03 -3.15
C SER A 55 6.50 -10.09 -4.25
N ALA A 56 6.40 -10.43 -5.54
CA ALA A 56 6.94 -9.62 -6.65
C ALA A 56 5.96 -8.60 -7.26
N ASN A 57 4.85 -8.30 -6.58
CA ASN A 57 3.81 -7.38 -7.07
C ASN A 57 4.31 -5.94 -7.22
N TRP A 58 5.16 -5.49 -6.30
CA TRP A 58 5.82 -4.18 -6.36
C TRP A 58 6.77 -4.09 -7.56
N HIS A 59 7.46 -5.19 -7.89
CA HIS A 59 8.50 -5.21 -8.91
C HIS A 59 7.94 -4.92 -10.30
N ALA A 60 6.79 -5.50 -10.65
CA ALA A 60 6.15 -5.23 -11.94
C ALA A 60 5.82 -3.74 -12.10
N THR A 61 5.19 -3.13 -11.09
CA THR A 61 4.84 -1.69 -11.12
C THR A 61 6.10 -0.83 -11.25
N ALA A 62 7.14 -1.10 -10.45
CA ALA A 62 8.39 -0.35 -10.51
C ALA A 62 9.10 -0.50 -11.87
N ALA A 63 9.13 -1.71 -12.43
CA ALA A 63 9.72 -1.98 -13.74
C ALA A 63 8.98 -1.27 -14.87
N LEU A 64 7.65 -1.19 -14.79
CA LEU A 64 6.84 -0.43 -15.76
C LEU A 64 7.19 1.06 -15.68
N ILE A 65 7.20 1.63 -14.48
CA ILE A 65 7.53 3.04 -14.26
C ILE A 65 8.92 3.36 -14.81
N GLY A 66 9.90 2.47 -14.58
CA GLY A 66 11.27 2.61 -15.07
C GLY A 66 11.39 2.76 -16.59
N ARG A 67 10.44 2.22 -17.37
CA ARG A 67 10.38 2.41 -18.83
C ARG A 67 10.02 3.85 -19.24
N HIS A 68 9.42 4.63 -18.35
CA HIS A 68 8.93 5.98 -18.61
C HIS A 68 9.66 7.05 -17.81
N VAL A 69 10.13 6.71 -16.60
CA VAL A 69 10.78 7.63 -15.67
C VAL A 69 12.06 6.96 -15.16
N PRO A 70 13.25 7.40 -15.62
CA PRO A 70 14.50 6.70 -15.31
C PRO A 70 14.91 6.81 -13.84
N HIS A 71 14.52 7.88 -13.15
CA HIS A 71 14.78 8.06 -11.73
C HIS A 71 13.50 8.46 -11.02
N ALA A 72 13.07 7.69 -10.03
CA ALA A 72 11.86 7.96 -9.26
C ALA A 72 11.87 7.16 -7.95
N LEU A 73 10.94 7.49 -7.06
CA LEU A 73 10.51 6.60 -5.99
C LEU A 73 9.07 6.20 -6.25
N LEU A 74 8.81 4.91 -6.46
CA LEU A 74 7.44 4.39 -6.42
C LEU A 74 6.93 4.44 -4.97
N VAL A 75 5.74 4.98 -4.78
CA VAL A 75 4.99 4.96 -3.53
C VAL A 75 3.62 4.34 -3.82
N ASP A 76 3.49 3.03 -3.58
CA ASP A 76 2.24 2.28 -3.75
C ASP A 76 1.64 2.00 -2.37
N ILE A 77 0.55 2.69 -2.02
CA ILE A 77 -0.11 2.51 -0.72
C ILE A 77 -1.41 1.74 -0.93
N GLY A 78 -1.42 0.48 -0.51
CA GLY A 78 -2.58 -0.39 -0.56
C GLY A 78 -3.50 -0.27 0.67
N SER A 79 -4.36 -1.27 0.81
CA SER A 79 -5.24 -1.40 1.98
C SER A 79 -4.48 -1.82 3.25
N THR A 80 -3.32 -2.47 3.10
CA THR A 80 -2.57 -3.12 4.19
C THR A 80 -1.14 -2.60 4.32
N THR A 81 -0.45 -2.40 3.20
CA THR A 81 0.97 -2.12 3.11
C THR A 81 1.25 -0.94 2.20
N ALA A 82 2.46 -0.36 2.35
CA ALA A 82 2.99 0.65 1.48
C ALA A 82 4.35 0.17 0.93
N ASP A 83 4.45 0.04 -0.38
CA ASP A 83 5.67 -0.31 -1.09
C ASP A 83 6.39 0.97 -1.52
N LEU A 84 7.64 1.14 -1.07
CA LEU A 84 8.49 2.29 -1.35
C LEU A 84 9.71 1.83 -2.16
N ILE A 85 9.65 1.90 -3.49
CA ILE A 85 10.64 1.25 -4.36
C ILE A 85 11.46 2.29 -5.13
N PRO A 86 12.77 2.43 -4.86
CA PRO A 86 13.67 3.23 -5.68
C PRO A 86 13.71 2.72 -7.12
N ILE A 87 13.71 3.64 -8.08
CA ILE A 87 13.94 3.38 -9.50
C ILE A 87 15.13 4.22 -9.92
N VAL A 88 16.16 3.57 -10.46
CA VAL A 88 17.42 4.20 -10.87
C VAL A 88 17.81 3.71 -12.25
N GLY A 89 18.11 4.63 -13.17
CA GLY A 89 18.46 4.28 -14.55
C GLY A 89 17.37 3.50 -15.29
N GLY A 90 16.10 3.67 -14.89
CA GLY A 90 14.95 2.99 -15.46
C GLY A 90 14.75 1.55 -14.98
N GLN A 91 15.44 1.13 -13.91
CA GLN A 91 15.30 -0.19 -13.32
C GLN A 91 14.89 -0.09 -11.84
N PRO A 92 14.08 -1.02 -11.31
CA PRO A 92 13.89 -1.17 -9.87
C PRO A 92 15.25 -1.36 -9.19
N ALA A 93 15.53 -0.54 -8.17
CA ALA A 93 16.80 -0.50 -7.44
C ALA A 93 16.59 -0.80 -5.94
N ALA A 94 15.70 -1.76 -5.66
CA ALA A 94 15.43 -2.26 -4.32
C ALA A 94 16.68 -2.93 -3.71
N GLN A 95 16.91 -2.74 -2.43
CA GLN A 95 17.96 -3.41 -1.64
C GLN A 95 17.48 -4.77 -1.14
N GLY A 96 16.19 -4.86 -0.75
CA GLY A 96 15.56 -6.11 -0.35
C GLY A 96 14.68 -6.68 -1.45
N TYR A 97 14.64 -8.01 -1.57
CA TYR A 97 13.72 -8.67 -2.50
C TYR A 97 12.52 -9.27 -1.76
N SER A 98 12.80 -9.96 -0.65
CA SER A 98 11.77 -10.53 0.21
C SER A 98 11.11 -9.48 1.10
N ASP A 99 9.89 -9.76 1.56
CA ASP A 99 9.20 -8.85 2.51
C ASP A 99 10.02 -8.60 3.79
N ALA A 100 10.79 -9.60 4.25
CA ALA A 100 11.64 -9.44 5.44
C ALA A 100 12.76 -8.41 5.20
N GLU A 101 13.50 -8.54 4.10
CA GLU A 101 14.56 -7.58 3.75
C GLU A 101 13.99 -6.20 3.45
N ARG A 102 12.80 -6.13 2.81
CA ARG A 102 12.13 -4.87 2.50
C ARG A 102 11.61 -4.15 3.76
N LEU A 103 11.20 -4.90 4.79
CA LEU A 103 10.88 -4.33 6.11
C LEU A 103 12.12 -3.77 6.79
N GLU A 104 13.28 -4.43 6.68
CA GLU A 104 14.55 -3.97 7.27
C GLU A 104 15.08 -2.71 6.59
N THR A 105 14.91 -2.60 5.27
CA THR A 105 15.43 -1.50 4.44
C THR A 105 14.47 -0.31 4.34
N GLY A 106 13.23 -0.45 4.80
CA GLY A 106 12.19 0.58 4.69
C GLY A 106 11.49 0.63 3.32
N GLU A 107 11.77 -0.34 2.44
CA GLU A 107 11.14 -0.49 1.12
C GLU A 107 9.74 -1.11 1.19
N LEU A 108 9.38 -1.67 2.35
CA LEU A 108 8.04 -2.08 2.73
C LEU A 108 7.73 -1.47 4.10
N VAL A 109 6.72 -0.61 4.17
CA VAL A 109 6.14 -0.14 5.43
C VAL A 109 4.82 -0.87 5.63
N TYR A 110 4.66 -1.56 6.76
CA TYR A 110 3.46 -2.36 7.04
C TYR A 110 2.27 -1.50 7.49
N THR A 111 1.85 -0.60 6.59
CA THR A 111 0.70 0.28 6.80
C THR A 111 -0.05 0.55 5.50
N GLY A 112 -1.37 0.55 5.57
CA GLY A 112 -2.24 0.89 4.46
C GLY A 112 -3.45 1.69 4.94
N VAL A 113 -4.32 2.07 4.00
CA VAL A 113 -5.43 3.01 4.31
C VAL A 113 -6.71 2.35 4.80
N VAL A 114 -6.71 1.02 4.99
CA VAL A 114 -7.90 0.28 5.44
C VAL A 114 -7.65 -0.54 6.70
N ARG A 115 -6.67 -1.45 6.67
CA ARG A 115 -6.60 -2.58 7.63
C ARG A 115 -5.72 -2.33 8.85
N THR A 116 -4.90 -1.30 8.85
CA THR A 116 -3.87 -1.13 9.88
C THR A 116 -4.52 -0.69 11.20
N PRO A 117 -4.32 -1.43 12.31
CA PRO A 117 -4.82 -1.03 13.62
C PRO A 117 -4.15 0.27 14.09
N LEU A 118 -4.90 1.16 14.73
CA LEU A 118 -4.35 2.45 15.18
C LEU A 118 -3.26 2.32 16.25
N LEU A 119 -3.23 1.19 16.97
CA LEU A 119 -2.19 0.84 17.93
C LEU A 119 -0.80 0.70 17.28
N ALA A 120 -0.73 0.48 15.97
CA ALA A 120 0.55 0.40 15.24
C ALA A 120 1.31 1.74 15.22
N PHE A 121 0.63 2.88 15.43
CA PHE A 121 1.23 4.20 15.25
C PHE A 121 1.54 4.93 16.55
N ALA A 122 0.85 4.60 17.64
CA ALA A 122 1.01 5.32 18.89
C ALA A 122 0.52 4.52 20.11
N THR A 123 1.05 4.88 21.27
CA THR A 123 0.58 4.39 22.58
C THR A 123 -0.33 5.39 23.30
N HIS A 124 -0.45 6.61 22.76
CA HIS A 124 -1.24 7.72 23.32
C HIS A 124 -1.78 8.60 22.20
N ALA A 125 -2.87 9.33 22.44
CA ALA A 125 -3.39 10.37 21.55
C ALA A 125 -3.80 11.63 22.33
N PRO A 126 -3.82 12.81 21.68
CA PRO A 126 -4.31 14.03 22.30
C PRO A 126 -5.83 14.00 22.45
N TRP A 127 -6.32 14.38 23.63
CA TRP A 127 -7.74 14.59 23.88
C TRP A 127 -7.95 15.77 24.83
N ARG A 128 -8.58 16.85 24.34
CA ARG A 128 -8.84 18.09 25.10
C ARG A 128 -7.61 18.58 25.90
N GLY A 129 -6.48 18.73 25.20
CA GLY A 129 -5.22 19.21 25.77
C GLY A 129 -4.45 18.21 26.64
N ARG A 130 -4.93 16.97 26.78
CA ARG A 130 -4.26 15.91 27.56
C ARG A 130 -3.67 14.85 26.65
N ARG A 131 -2.58 14.23 27.09
CA ARG A 131 -2.02 13.01 26.50
C ARG A 131 -2.74 11.79 27.08
N THR A 132 -3.69 11.24 26.35
CA THR A 132 -4.51 10.10 26.78
C THR A 132 -3.86 8.80 26.34
N ARG A 133 -3.69 7.83 27.25
CA ARG A 133 -3.24 6.46 26.90
C ARG A 133 -4.29 5.82 26.00
N LEU A 134 -3.85 5.07 24.99
CA LEU A 134 -4.79 4.28 24.19
C LEU A 134 -5.22 3.04 24.96
N MET A 135 -6.48 2.65 24.78
CA MET A 135 -6.95 1.32 25.12
C MET A 135 -6.25 0.31 24.21
N ALA A 136 -5.61 -0.71 24.79
CA ALA A 136 -4.78 -1.68 24.05
C ALA A 136 -5.61 -2.77 23.33
N GLU A 137 -6.69 -2.35 22.67
CA GLU A 137 -7.61 -3.19 21.91
C GLU A 137 -7.78 -2.64 20.49
N THR A 138 -8.01 -3.50 19.51
CA THR A 138 -8.16 -3.09 18.10
C THR A 138 -9.58 -2.58 17.82
N PHE A 139 -9.99 -1.48 18.47
CA PHE A 139 -11.33 -0.92 18.25
C PHE A 139 -11.49 -0.22 16.91
N ALA A 140 -10.43 0.39 16.37
CA ALA A 140 -10.46 1.16 15.14
C ALA A 140 -9.23 0.89 14.28
N SER A 141 -9.39 1.16 12.98
CA SER A 141 -8.39 0.95 11.93
C SER A 141 -8.14 2.23 11.12
N THR A 142 -7.21 2.18 10.17
CA THR A 142 -6.98 3.29 9.22
C THR A 142 -8.18 3.58 8.34
N ALA A 143 -9.05 2.61 8.05
CA ALA A 143 -10.32 2.89 7.36
C ALA A 143 -11.20 3.87 8.17
N ASP A 144 -11.21 3.73 9.50
CA ASP A 144 -12.02 4.57 10.37
C ASP A 144 -11.52 6.02 10.38
N ILE A 145 -10.21 6.22 10.49
CA ILE A 145 -9.65 7.59 10.52
C ILE A 145 -9.86 8.29 9.18
N TYR A 146 -9.62 7.61 8.06
CA TYR A 146 -9.77 8.23 6.74
C TYR A 146 -11.22 8.42 6.32
N ARG A 147 -12.15 7.62 6.86
CA ARG A 147 -13.58 7.89 6.70
C ARG A 147 -14.01 9.15 7.45
N LEU A 148 -13.49 9.38 8.65
CA LEU A 148 -13.83 10.58 9.43
C LEU A 148 -13.17 11.85 8.87
N THR A 149 -11.97 11.76 8.31
CA THR A 149 -11.33 12.89 7.61
C THR A 149 -11.92 13.14 6.23
N GLY A 150 -12.63 12.16 5.65
CA GLY A 150 -13.23 12.24 4.32
C GLY A 150 -12.25 11.92 3.19
N ASP A 151 -11.08 11.38 3.52
CA ASP A 151 -10.03 11.06 2.54
C ASP A 151 -10.17 9.65 1.94
N LEU A 152 -10.91 8.74 2.60
CA LEU A 152 -11.03 7.35 2.16
C LEU A 152 -11.82 7.27 0.83
N PRO A 153 -11.25 6.75 -0.26
CA PRO A 153 -11.96 6.61 -1.52
C PRO A 153 -13.17 5.68 -1.40
N GLU A 154 -14.22 5.99 -2.16
CA GLU A 154 -15.40 5.14 -2.25
C GLU A 154 -15.02 3.73 -2.73
N GLY A 155 -15.59 2.70 -2.09
CA GLY A 155 -15.31 1.30 -2.41
C GLY A 155 -13.96 0.76 -1.93
N ALA A 156 -13.06 1.59 -1.38
CA ALA A 156 -11.74 1.13 -0.92
C ALA A 156 -11.82 0.20 0.31
N ASP A 157 -12.74 0.47 1.24
CA ASP A 157 -12.93 -0.35 2.43
C ASP A 157 -13.95 -1.48 2.19
N GLN A 158 -13.42 -2.62 1.76
CA GLN A 158 -14.14 -3.88 1.53
C GLN A 158 -14.13 -4.83 2.75
N GLN A 159 -13.53 -4.42 3.88
CA GLN A 159 -13.30 -5.31 5.03
C GLN A 159 -14.45 -5.23 6.03
N TYR A 160 -14.59 -6.20 6.95
CA TYR A 160 -15.48 -5.97 8.09
C TYR A 160 -14.89 -4.90 9.01
N SER A 161 -15.76 -4.10 9.64
CA SER A 161 -15.34 -3.22 10.73
C SER A 161 -14.86 -4.06 11.91
N ALA A 162 -14.00 -3.49 12.76
CA ALA A 162 -13.44 -4.21 13.90
C ALA A 162 -14.50 -4.73 14.90
N ASP A 163 -15.66 -4.05 14.98
CA ASP A 163 -16.79 -4.46 15.83
C ASP A 163 -17.88 -5.23 15.07
N LEU A 164 -17.63 -5.58 13.80
CA LEU A 164 -18.56 -6.28 12.89
C LEU A 164 -19.90 -5.55 12.69
N LYS A 165 -19.95 -4.24 12.95
CA LYS A 165 -21.11 -3.38 12.71
C LYS A 165 -20.97 -2.60 11.41
N GLY A 166 -21.90 -1.69 11.15
CA GLY A 166 -21.83 -0.81 10.01
C GLY A 166 -20.67 0.17 10.07
N LYS A 167 -20.52 0.89 8.96
CA LYS A 167 -19.42 1.81 8.69
C LYS A 167 -19.90 3.25 8.56
N SER A 168 -21.09 3.56 9.06
CA SER A 168 -21.57 4.94 9.08
C SER A 168 -20.61 5.83 9.89
N ILE A 169 -20.66 7.15 9.67
CA ILE A 169 -19.91 8.12 10.48
C ILE A 169 -20.20 7.90 11.98
N PRO A 170 -21.47 7.80 12.42
CA PRO A 170 -21.81 7.38 13.78
C PRO A 170 -21.10 6.16 14.35
N GLU A 171 -21.06 5.07 13.60
CA GLU A 171 -20.45 3.81 14.06
C GLU A 171 -18.91 3.92 14.09
N THR A 172 -18.36 4.70 13.16
CA THR A 172 -16.92 4.99 13.09
C THR A 172 -16.45 5.84 14.27
N GLU A 173 -17.21 6.88 14.63
CA GLU A 173 -16.94 7.69 15.82
C GLU A 173 -16.98 6.85 17.10
N LEU A 174 -17.92 5.90 17.20
CA LEU A 174 -18.01 4.98 18.33
C LEU A 174 -16.76 4.10 18.47
N ARG A 175 -16.26 3.54 17.36
CA ARG A 175 -14.99 2.79 17.35
C ARG A 175 -13.80 3.66 17.76
N LEU A 176 -13.70 4.88 17.22
CA LEU A 176 -12.60 5.79 17.54
C LEU A 176 -12.64 6.29 19.00
N ALA A 177 -13.82 6.59 19.55
CA ALA A 177 -13.97 7.03 20.93
C ALA A 177 -13.44 5.99 21.94
N ARG A 178 -13.69 4.70 21.67
CA ARG A 178 -13.18 3.60 22.50
C ARG A 178 -11.66 3.53 22.55
N MET A 179 -10.96 3.94 21.48
CA MET A 179 -9.49 4.00 21.48
C MET A 179 -8.94 4.88 22.61
N VAL A 180 -9.67 5.93 23.00
CA VAL A 180 -9.29 6.87 24.06
C VAL A 180 -10.11 6.70 25.35
N GLY A 181 -10.77 5.53 25.51
CA GLY A 181 -11.55 5.19 26.70
C GLY A 181 -12.78 6.07 26.89
N ARG A 182 -13.44 6.47 25.79
CA ARG A 182 -14.61 7.34 25.79
C ARG A 182 -15.80 6.69 25.09
N ASP A 183 -16.97 7.19 25.43
CA ASP A 183 -18.17 6.99 24.64
C ASP A 183 -18.31 8.09 23.58
N ARG A 184 -18.95 7.74 22.46
CA ARG A 184 -19.18 8.66 21.34
C ARG A 184 -19.85 9.98 21.77
N GLY A 185 -20.79 9.91 22.71
CA GLY A 185 -21.54 11.08 23.20
C GLY A 185 -20.70 12.07 24.00
N GLU A 186 -19.48 11.73 24.41
CA GLU A 186 -18.60 12.61 25.17
C GLU A 186 -17.83 13.63 24.28
N GLY A 187 -17.89 13.48 22.96
CA GLY A 187 -17.19 14.34 22.00
C GLY A 187 -18.05 14.77 20.82
N SER A 188 -17.73 15.93 20.23
CA SER A 188 -18.37 16.40 18.99
C SER A 188 -17.79 15.72 17.75
N ALA A 189 -18.49 15.81 16.62
CA ALA A 189 -18.01 15.31 15.33
C ALA A 189 -16.66 15.95 14.93
N GLU A 190 -16.46 17.23 15.26
CA GLU A 190 -15.20 17.95 15.03
C GLU A 190 -14.07 17.40 15.91
N GLU A 191 -14.34 17.09 17.17
CA GLU A 191 -13.35 16.50 18.07
C GLU A 191 -12.93 15.10 17.60
N TRP A 192 -13.88 14.27 17.15
CA TRP A 192 -13.58 12.95 16.59
C TRP A 192 -12.79 13.04 15.29
N ARG A 193 -13.15 13.98 14.40
CA ARG A 193 -12.39 14.25 13.17
C ARG A 193 -10.98 14.75 13.47
N ALA A 194 -10.80 15.61 14.47
CA ALA A 194 -9.48 16.09 14.87
C ALA A 194 -8.60 14.95 15.42
N LEU A 195 -9.18 14.04 16.22
CA LEU A 195 -8.50 12.84 16.70
C LEU A 195 -8.11 11.91 15.53
N ALA A 196 -9.01 11.71 14.56
CA ALA A 196 -8.73 10.94 13.34
C ALA A 196 -7.59 11.57 12.51
N ALA A 197 -7.62 12.89 12.32
CA ALA A 197 -6.57 13.62 11.62
C ALA A 197 -5.20 13.50 12.32
N TRP A 198 -5.19 13.46 13.66
CA TRP A 198 -3.97 13.22 14.42
C TRP A 198 -3.41 11.81 14.18
N PHE A 199 -4.27 10.78 14.15
CA PHE A 199 -3.83 9.41 13.79
C PHE A 199 -3.36 9.32 12.33
N ALA A 200 -4.00 10.03 11.40
CA ALA A 200 -3.56 10.09 10.01
C ALA A 200 -2.16 10.72 9.89
N GLU A 201 -1.87 11.75 10.69
CA GLU A 201 -0.52 12.31 10.80
C GLU A 201 0.45 11.34 11.47
N ALA A 202 0.01 10.57 12.49
CA ALA A 202 0.83 9.53 13.12
C ALA A 202 1.21 8.42 12.13
N GLN A 203 0.32 8.03 11.22
CA GLN A 203 0.61 7.10 10.12
C GLN A 203 1.56 7.69 9.07
N LEU A 204 1.46 8.99 8.79
CA LEU A 204 2.31 9.64 7.78
C LEU A 204 3.80 9.66 8.20
N ARG A 205 4.09 9.71 9.50
CA ARG A 205 5.46 9.78 10.03
C ARG A 205 6.35 8.59 9.65
N PRO A 206 5.98 7.31 9.90
CA PRO A 206 6.81 6.19 9.47
C PRO A 206 7.00 6.12 7.95
N LEU A 207 5.99 6.51 7.16
CA LEU A 207 6.12 6.63 5.69
C LEU A 207 7.13 7.71 5.29
N HIS A 208 7.07 8.87 5.96
CA HIS A 208 8.01 9.96 5.79
C HIS A 208 9.44 9.55 6.12
N ASP A 209 9.64 8.91 7.27
CA ASP A 209 10.96 8.52 7.74
C ASP A 209 11.58 7.45 6.82
N ALA A 210 10.80 6.43 6.43
CA ALA A 210 11.25 5.42 5.45
C ALA A 210 11.58 6.06 4.09
N THR A 211 10.74 6.98 3.61
CA THR A 211 10.99 7.69 2.36
C THR A 211 12.24 8.57 2.43
N ALA A 212 12.46 9.26 3.55
CA ALA A 212 13.65 10.08 3.74
C ALA A 212 14.95 9.26 3.72
N ILE A 213 14.94 8.05 4.29
CA ILE A 213 16.05 7.10 4.20
C ILE A 213 16.31 6.73 2.74
N LEU A 214 15.28 6.33 1.99
CA LEU A 214 15.42 5.93 0.58
C LEU A 214 15.87 7.08 -0.32
N LEU A 215 15.35 8.29 -0.11
CA LEU A 215 15.75 9.49 -0.86
C LEU A 215 17.14 10.01 -0.48
N SER A 216 17.74 9.53 0.61
CA SER A 216 19.11 9.89 1.00
C SER A 216 20.20 9.13 0.24
N ARG A 217 19.80 8.15 -0.59
CA ARG A 217 20.73 7.38 -1.43
C ARG A 217 21.40 8.29 -2.48
N SER A 218 22.68 8.06 -2.73
CA SER A 218 23.46 8.85 -3.71
C SER A 218 23.14 8.57 -5.17
N ASP A 219 22.43 7.48 -5.46
CA ASP A 219 22.06 7.05 -6.80
C ASP A 219 20.67 7.54 -7.24
N LEU A 220 19.96 8.26 -6.37
CA LEU A 220 18.72 8.97 -6.69
C LEU A 220 18.96 10.49 -6.76
N PRO A 221 18.57 11.15 -7.86
CA PRO A 221 18.60 12.61 -7.96
C PRO A 221 17.74 13.33 -6.90
N GLU A 222 18.18 14.52 -6.50
CA GLU A 222 17.48 15.38 -5.54
C GLU A 222 16.09 15.83 -6.04
N ASP A 223 15.85 15.82 -7.33
CA ASP A 223 14.57 16.17 -7.96
C ASP A 223 13.74 14.93 -8.38
N ALA A 224 14.21 13.72 -8.06
CA ALA A 224 13.50 12.49 -8.38
C ALA A 224 12.05 12.55 -7.87
N PRO A 225 11.04 12.37 -8.74
CA PRO A 225 9.63 12.44 -8.36
C PRO A 225 9.20 11.22 -7.55
N LEU A 226 8.13 11.40 -6.78
CA LEU A 226 7.36 10.30 -6.22
C LEU A 226 6.27 9.91 -7.21
N VAL A 227 6.36 8.67 -7.74
CA VAL A 227 5.31 8.10 -8.58
C VAL A 227 4.32 7.39 -7.65
N VAL A 228 3.09 7.90 -7.60
CA VAL A 228 2.10 7.53 -6.58
C VAL A 228 0.97 6.68 -7.15
N CYS A 229 0.62 5.61 -6.44
CA CYS A 229 -0.53 4.75 -6.75
C CYS A 229 -1.09 4.05 -5.50
N GLY A 230 -2.01 3.12 -5.74
CA GLY A 230 -2.73 2.37 -4.72
C GLY A 230 -4.01 3.05 -4.24
N ALA A 231 -4.76 2.34 -3.40
CA ALA A 231 -5.97 2.88 -2.75
C ALA A 231 -5.66 4.08 -1.83
N GLY A 232 -4.42 4.16 -1.33
CA GLY A 232 -3.89 5.23 -0.52
C GLY A 232 -3.16 6.32 -1.29
N ARG A 233 -3.43 6.51 -2.60
CA ARG A 233 -2.80 7.56 -3.41
C ARG A 233 -2.86 8.94 -2.76
N PHE A 234 -3.98 9.29 -2.13
CA PHE A 234 -4.15 10.56 -1.42
C PHE A 234 -3.11 10.75 -0.28
N LEU A 235 -2.74 9.67 0.40
CA LEU A 235 -1.73 9.69 1.46
C LEU A 235 -0.32 9.84 0.87
N ALA A 236 -0.05 9.17 -0.26
CA ALA A 236 1.20 9.31 -1.00
C ALA A 236 1.38 10.74 -1.57
N GLU A 237 0.30 11.39 -2.02
CA GLU A 237 0.32 12.79 -2.46
C GLU A 237 0.63 13.75 -1.29
N ARG A 238 0.05 13.50 -0.10
CA ARG A 238 0.38 14.24 1.13
C ARG A 238 1.84 14.05 1.54
N LEU A 239 2.36 12.83 1.42
CA LEU A 239 3.76 12.50 1.68
C LEU A 239 4.69 13.28 0.75
N ALA A 240 4.42 13.30 -0.55
CA ALA A 240 5.18 14.07 -1.52
C ALA A 240 5.17 15.57 -1.22
N ALA A 241 4.00 16.13 -0.86
CA ALA A 241 3.89 17.52 -0.45
C ALA A 241 4.74 17.83 0.80
N ARG A 242 4.74 16.94 1.79
CA ARG A 242 5.54 17.11 3.03
C ARG A 242 7.04 17.09 2.77
N LEU A 243 7.48 16.27 1.82
CA LEU A 243 8.88 16.15 1.42
C LEU A 243 9.33 17.23 0.42
N GLY A 244 8.40 18.09 -0.04
CA GLY A 244 8.69 19.06 -1.10
C GLY A 244 9.03 18.42 -2.46
N ARG A 245 8.55 17.19 -2.71
CA ARG A 245 8.84 16.42 -3.92
C ARG A 245 7.72 16.53 -4.95
N ARG A 246 8.09 16.47 -6.23
CA ARG A 246 7.11 16.38 -7.32
C ARG A 246 6.36 15.05 -7.21
N ARG A 247 5.04 15.12 -7.14
CA ARG A 247 4.15 13.95 -7.22
C ARG A 247 3.76 13.67 -8.66
N VAL A 248 3.74 12.41 -9.06
CA VAL A 248 3.31 11.98 -10.41
C VAL A 248 2.40 10.78 -10.26
N PRO A 249 1.10 10.87 -10.58
CA PRO A 249 0.24 9.70 -10.58
C PRO A 249 0.75 8.62 -11.55
N LEU A 250 0.63 7.35 -11.17
CA LEU A 250 0.96 6.23 -12.08
C LEU A 250 0.21 6.36 -13.42
N THR A 251 -1.06 6.75 -13.37
CA THR A 251 -1.92 6.93 -14.55
C THR A 251 -1.41 7.99 -15.52
N GLU A 252 -0.77 9.06 -15.02
CA GLU A 252 -0.10 10.06 -15.85
C GLU A 252 1.16 9.47 -16.50
N THR A 253 1.92 8.71 -15.72
CA THR A 253 3.17 8.06 -16.17
C THR A 253 2.94 7.14 -17.37
N ILE A 254 1.83 6.39 -17.36
CA ILE A 254 1.48 5.42 -18.41
C ILE A 254 0.32 5.88 -19.29
N ALA A 255 0.01 7.19 -19.33
CA ALA A 255 -1.18 7.71 -20.03
C ALA A 255 -1.26 7.30 -21.51
N ARG A 256 -0.11 7.13 -22.19
CA ARG A 256 -0.05 6.67 -23.59
C ARG A 256 -0.47 5.21 -23.79
N CYS A 257 -0.51 4.44 -22.71
CA CYS A 257 -0.89 3.02 -22.69
C CYS A 257 -2.34 2.80 -22.22
N LEU A 258 -3.05 3.86 -21.81
CA LEU A 258 -4.40 3.78 -21.26
C LEU A 258 -5.43 4.32 -22.26
N ASN A 259 -6.62 3.72 -22.28
CA ASN A 259 -7.80 4.34 -22.88
C ASN A 259 -8.55 5.17 -21.83
N GLY A 260 -9.30 6.19 -22.25
CA GLY A 260 -9.86 7.22 -21.34
C GLY A 260 -10.76 6.71 -20.20
N GLU A 261 -11.37 5.53 -20.32
CA GLU A 261 -12.23 4.92 -19.29
C GLU A 261 -11.44 4.10 -18.25
N ASP A 262 -10.20 3.70 -18.54
CA ASP A 262 -9.41 2.76 -17.70
C ASP A 262 -8.71 3.45 -16.51
N ALA A 263 -8.57 4.78 -16.56
CA ALA A 263 -7.66 5.50 -15.67
C ALA A 263 -8.00 5.41 -14.18
N ALA A 264 -9.28 5.26 -13.81
CA ALA A 264 -9.68 5.27 -12.41
C ALA A 264 -9.19 4.03 -11.64
N TRP A 265 -9.21 2.84 -12.27
CA TRP A 265 -8.92 1.58 -11.58
C TRP A 265 -7.44 1.19 -11.69
N VAL A 266 -6.74 1.72 -12.69
CA VAL A 266 -5.30 1.52 -12.87
C VAL A 266 -4.51 1.86 -11.63
N SER A 267 -4.89 2.93 -10.91
CA SER A 267 -4.20 3.32 -9.67
C SER A 267 -4.30 2.23 -8.60
N THR A 268 -5.43 1.52 -8.50
CA THR A 268 -5.64 0.46 -7.48
C THR A 268 -5.24 -0.93 -7.95
N CYS A 269 -4.96 -1.10 -9.25
CA CYS A 269 -4.61 -2.36 -9.89
C CYS A 269 -3.20 -2.34 -10.52
N GLY A 270 -2.29 -1.49 -9.99
CA GLY A 270 -0.96 -1.23 -10.54
C GLY A 270 -0.21 -2.48 -10.99
N PRO A 271 -0.03 -3.50 -10.12
CA PRO A 271 0.68 -4.73 -10.50
C PRO A 271 0.04 -5.49 -11.67
N ALA A 272 -1.30 -5.58 -11.73
CA ALA A 272 -1.99 -6.28 -12.81
C ALA A 272 -1.84 -5.55 -14.15
N VAL A 273 -1.98 -4.22 -14.14
CA VAL A 273 -1.76 -3.37 -15.31
C VAL A 273 -0.31 -3.47 -15.78
N ALA A 274 0.64 -3.45 -14.85
CA ALA A 274 2.06 -3.53 -15.17
C ALA A 274 2.44 -4.85 -15.83
N VAL A 275 1.94 -5.98 -15.32
CA VAL A 275 2.15 -7.28 -15.97
C VAL A 275 1.57 -7.30 -17.39
N GLY A 276 0.43 -6.65 -17.62
CA GLY A 276 -0.18 -6.54 -18.96
C GLY A 276 0.60 -5.67 -19.95
N LEU A 277 1.31 -4.65 -19.48
CA LEU A 277 2.05 -3.70 -20.32
C LEU A 277 3.55 -4.01 -20.45
N ILE A 278 4.10 -4.84 -19.57
CA ILE A 278 5.52 -5.22 -19.61
C ILE A 278 5.79 -6.35 -20.62
N GLY A 279 4.81 -7.24 -20.82
CA GLY A 279 4.96 -8.51 -21.55
C GLY A 279 4.85 -8.47 -23.07
#